data_AF-A0A4P9XAI4-F1
#
_entry.id   AF-A0A4P9XAI4-F1
#
_cell.length_a   1.000
_cell.length_b   1.000
_cell.length_c   1.000
_cell.angle_alpha   90.00
_cell.angle_beta   90.00
_cell.angle_gamma   90.00
#
_symmetry.space_group_name_H-M   'P 1'
#
loop_
_entity.id
_entity.type
_entity.pdbx_description
1 polymer ?
#
loop_
_entity_poly.entity_id
_entity_poly.type
_entity_poly.pdbx_seq_one_letter_code
_entity_poly.pdbx_strand_id
1 'polypeptide(L)'
;MSRDVPRSPYQGQYQGSPQPAMSGYEQYARPAVGGPRIASPRSPMAGVRSPPPAPAYSPSYPTQPTATAAYPTMASTPTPHNAAPTKFAVSNATGYPDNSRATQYAGAGAGGAEGGKRAASADPARRRRRRRRRIIWALAILVPLVIAGVVLGVVFGLRSKNDPKGKYVRSGATGTGSRSQLVTTLDVNPDSLFPGQAVGGSLDWAKGQTPAQFNSNIKHRAGYFDSFYHFDKTLFDKIYKVNGTASTNLIGYQADMIRQVNGVFLLTMMPDVDGYGLQAVIDDKDKIVTSLADTCLQINSWGIPILFRFGHEMNGNWYPYAGQPALFKKAWRSLHDAINKVTSQTYFLWSPNYSSGYPYGVSSGNPSWNMLPGTTKAQAASANDAARFAELDTNKDGVFNELDDPFTPYWPSEAYVDWVGASIYGYNGTNPDQNGVARAGFLRNAITTGASQWIQGSANVSLYHDFSAKYNKPFLISETSAPSIGGSSNGVSELQMKQAWWQQVWPSATNDPAFATDFPLYKGACWFEVDKVEEGQFRTFSLTAAVRTAFSNYITSLVSSKTVTEAPTR
;
A
#
# COMPACT_ATOMS: atom_id res chain seq x y z
N MET A 1 -0.21 73.07 19.71
CA MET A 1 0.35 71.90 20.42
C MET A 1 0.48 70.78 19.39
N SER A 2 1.68 70.66 18.77
CA SER A 2 2.58 69.51 18.94
C SER A 2 1.96 68.19 18.43
N ARG A 3 2.16 67.82 17.15
CA ARG A 3 3.24 66.92 16.64
C ARG A 3 3.05 65.46 17.10
N ASP A 4 3.26 64.40 16.33
CA ASP A 4 3.64 64.15 14.93
C ASP A 4 3.44 62.63 14.73
N VAL A 5 3.05 62.22 13.52
CA VAL A 5 3.17 60.85 13.00
C VAL A 5 4.30 60.84 11.97
N PRO A 6 5.19 59.83 11.98
CA PRO A 6 5.89 59.42 10.76
C PRO A 6 5.71 57.90 10.51
N ARG A 7 5.15 57.50 9.36
CA ARG A 7 5.80 57.23 8.06
C ARG A 7 6.68 55.97 8.01
N SER A 8 6.25 55.05 7.14
CA SER A 8 7.03 54.00 6.45
C SER A 8 8.16 54.58 5.59
N PRO A 9 9.12 53.74 5.13
CA PRO A 9 9.32 53.69 3.67
C PRO A 9 9.55 52.29 3.06
N TYR A 10 8.95 52.11 1.87
CA TYR A 10 9.41 51.47 0.61
C TYR A 10 10.21 50.15 0.64
N GLN A 11 9.69 49.04 0.07
CA GLN A 11 9.66 48.64 -1.36
C GLN A 11 11.03 48.36 -2.02
N GLY A 12 11.24 47.09 -2.39
CA GLY A 12 12.21 46.64 -3.39
C GLY A 12 11.66 45.40 -4.10
N GLN A 13 11.28 45.55 -5.37
CA GLN A 13 10.86 44.49 -6.28
C GLN A 13 12.09 43.71 -6.81
N TYR A 14 11.96 42.40 -6.99
CA TYR A 14 12.56 41.70 -8.13
C TYR A 14 11.63 40.60 -8.63
N GLN A 15 11.25 40.69 -9.91
CA GLN A 15 10.61 39.66 -10.70
C GLN A 15 11.64 38.59 -11.11
N GLY A 16 11.20 37.32 -11.17
CA GLY A 16 11.97 36.22 -11.75
C GLY A 16 11.21 34.89 -11.72
N SER A 17 10.43 34.66 -12.78
CA SER A 17 9.97 33.40 -13.43
C SER A 17 9.78 32.07 -12.64
N PRO A 18 8.75 31.28 -13.00
CA PRO A 18 8.35 30.08 -12.27
C PRO A 18 9.28 28.89 -12.57
N GLN A 19 9.77 28.21 -11.52
CA GLN A 19 10.32 26.87 -11.64
C GLN A 19 9.25 25.82 -11.26
N PRO A 20 9.17 24.71 -12.01
CA PRO A 20 8.10 23.73 -11.89
C PRO A 20 8.25 22.85 -10.64
N ALA A 21 7.10 22.49 -10.06
CA ALA A 21 6.97 21.50 -9.00
C ALA A 21 7.59 20.17 -9.43
N MET A 22 8.66 19.74 -8.76
CA MET A 22 9.24 18.42 -8.94
C MET A 22 8.45 17.39 -8.12
N SER A 23 8.06 16.31 -8.79
CA SER A 23 7.57 15.06 -8.23
C SER A 23 8.66 14.43 -7.35
N GLY A 24 8.40 14.30 -6.05
CA GLY A 24 9.30 13.65 -5.11
C GLY A 24 9.17 12.13 -5.15
N TYR A 25 9.83 11.49 -6.11
CA TYR A 25 10.34 10.13 -5.98
C TYR A 25 11.81 10.15 -6.40
N GLU A 26 12.68 9.61 -5.53
CA GLU A 26 14.13 9.35 -5.69
C GLU A 26 15.12 10.51 -5.51
N GLN A 27 16.00 10.38 -4.50
CA GLN A 27 17.43 10.72 -4.65
C GLN A 27 18.31 9.66 -3.99
N TYR A 28 19.03 8.90 -4.82
CA TYR A 28 20.22 8.13 -4.44
C TYR A 28 21.46 9.03 -4.55
N ALA A 29 22.29 9.03 -3.50
CA ALA A 29 23.59 9.70 -3.51
C ALA A 29 24.67 8.83 -4.19
N ARG A 30 25.53 9.47 -5.00
CA ARG A 30 26.87 8.96 -5.36
C ARG A 30 27.94 9.95 -4.88
N PRO A 31 29.15 9.49 -4.53
CA PRO A 31 30.12 10.27 -3.75
C PRO A 31 31.01 11.16 -4.63
N ALA A 32 31.39 12.33 -4.10
CA ALA A 32 32.44 13.17 -4.67
C ALA A 32 33.75 13.04 -3.86
N VAL A 33 34.85 12.98 -4.59
CA VAL A 33 36.24 12.81 -4.12
C VAL A 33 36.92 14.18 -3.99
N GLY A 34 37.63 14.44 -2.88
CA GLY A 34 38.97 15.06 -2.89
C GLY A 34 39.18 16.54 -2.48
N GLY A 35 39.45 16.77 -1.17
CA GLY A 35 40.53 17.62 -0.59
C GLY A 35 40.47 19.17 -0.62
N PRO A 36 41.35 19.91 0.10
CA PRO A 36 42.39 19.49 1.06
C PRO A 36 42.27 20.13 2.49
N ARG A 37 43.14 19.63 3.38
CA ARG A 37 43.31 19.95 4.81
C ARG A 37 43.85 21.36 5.08
N ILE A 38 43.40 21.98 6.18
CA ILE A 38 44.15 23.01 6.93
C ILE A 38 44.02 22.73 8.43
N ALA A 39 45.12 22.89 9.16
CA ALA A 39 45.30 22.55 10.57
C ALA A 39 45.20 23.77 11.51
N SER A 40 44.56 23.56 12.69
CA SER A 40 44.92 24.08 14.04
C SER A 40 44.87 25.60 14.33
N PRO A 41 44.63 26.08 15.59
CA PRO A 41 45.19 25.53 16.84
C PRO A 41 44.29 25.48 18.11
N ARG A 42 44.86 24.77 19.11
CA ARG A 42 44.42 24.52 20.50
C ARG A 42 44.35 25.77 21.39
N SER A 43 43.49 25.74 22.42
CA SER A 43 43.87 25.74 23.87
C SER A 43 42.66 25.89 24.85
N PRO A 44 42.81 25.60 26.18
CA PRO A 44 41.90 24.75 26.97
C PRO A 44 41.17 25.44 28.15
N MET A 45 40.24 24.73 28.85
CA MET A 45 40.23 24.52 30.32
C MET A 45 39.04 23.68 30.84
N ALA A 46 39.35 22.79 31.81
CA ALA A 46 38.62 22.24 32.98
C ALA A 46 37.08 22.02 32.93
N GLY A 47 36.46 20.93 33.43
CA GLY A 47 36.88 19.84 34.31
C GLY A 47 35.75 19.56 35.31
N VAL A 48 35.00 18.45 35.19
CA VAL A 48 34.07 17.95 36.24
C VAL A 48 34.05 16.41 36.22
N ARG A 49 34.07 15.81 37.41
CA ARG A 49 34.28 14.40 37.76
C ARG A 49 33.05 13.51 37.52
N SER A 50 33.28 12.25 37.14
CA SER A 50 32.29 11.16 37.12
C SER A 50 32.19 10.43 38.49
N PRO A 51 31.02 9.92 38.89
CA PRO A 51 30.87 9.03 40.06
C PRO A 51 31.13 7.55 39.73
N PRO A 52 31.41 6.68 40.74
CA PRO A 52 31.83 5.29 40.56
C PRO A 52 30.66 4.30 40.34
N PRO A 53 30.91 3.08 39.82
CA PRO A 53 29.88 2.07 39.60
C PRO A 53 29.54 1.27 40.87
N ALA A 54 28.26 0.93 41.03
CA ALA A 54 27.74 0.03 42.07
C ALA A 54 27.67 -1.44 41.55
N PRO A 55 27.68 -2.45 42.43
CA PRO A 55 28.11 -3.82 42.10
C PRO A 55 27.01 -4.73 41.53
N ALA A 56 27.46 -5.74 40.78
CA ALA A 56 26.67 -6.75 40.10
C ALA A 56 25.95 -7.71 41.07
N TYR A 57 24.67 -7.98 40.79
CA TYR A 57 23.86 -9.01 41.43
C TYR A 57 23.69 -10.18 40.45
N SER A 58 24.13 -11.38 40.84
CA SER A 58 23.83 -12.64 40.14
C SER A 58 22.70 -13.37 40.86
N PRO A 59 21.62 -13.77 40.17
CA PRO A 59 20.73 -14.82 40.67
C PRO A 59 21.06 -16.16 39.99
N SER A 60 21.41 -17.12 40.81
CA SER A 60 21.50 -18.55 40.52
C SER A 60 20.11 -19.13 40.19
N TYR A 61 19.99 -19.86 39.08
CA TYR A 61 18.81 -20.68 38.77
C TYR A 61 19.02 -22.12 39.23
N PRO A 62 17.97 -22.80 39.77
CA PRO A 62 18.04 -24.22 40.10
C PRO A 62 17.86 -25.10 38.87
N THR A 63 18.66 -26.17 38.81
CA THR A 63 18.65 -27.23 37.80
C THR A 63 17.54 -28.26 38.04
N GLN A 64 16.91 -28.74 36.96
CA GLN A 64 16.04 -29.92 36.88
C GLN A 64 16.23 -30.58 35.48
N PRO A 65 15.92 -31.89 35.30
CA PRO A 65 16.88 -32.86 34.79
C PRO A 65 16.65 -33.26 33.33
N THR A 66 17.74 -33.74 32.71
CA THR A 66 17.81 -34.28 31.36
C THR A 66 17.10 -35.63 31.25
N ALA A 67 16.12 -35.73 30.35
CA ALA A 67 15.63 -37.00 29.81
C ALA A 67 16.27 -37.26 28.44
N THR A 68 17.03 -38.34 28.37
CA THR A 68 17.70 -38.89 27.20
C THR A 68 16.71 -39.64 26.31
N ALA A 69 16.73 -39.40 25.00
CA ALA A 69 16.19 -40.31 24.00
C ALA A 69 17.15 -40.39 22.80
N ALA A 70 17.61 -41.61 22.54
CA ALA A 70 18.60 -41.97 21.54
C ALA A 70 17.99 -42.15 20.14
N TYR A 71 18.78 -41.89 19.09
CA TYR A 71 18.57 -42.38 17.73
C TYR A 71 19.85 -43.07 17.22
N PRO A 72 19.75 -44.22 16.53
CA PRO A 72 20.91 -44.94 16.04
C PRO A 72 21.36 -44.49 14.64
N THR A 73 22.67 -44.58 14.43
CA THR A 73 23.43 -44.33 13.21
C THR A 73 23.43 -45.54 12.25
N MET A 74 23.38 -45.29 10.94
CA MET A 74 23.97 -46.16 9.89
C MET A 74 24.70 -45.23 8.90
N ALA A 75 26.04 -45.23 8.87
CA ALA A 75 26.94 -46.17 8.18
C ALA A 75 27.11 -45.85 6.68
N SER A 76 28.29 -45.32 6.35
CA SER A 76 28.78 -45.01 4.99
C SER A 76 30.17 -45.62 4.81
N THR A 77 30.43 -46.29 3.68
CA THR A 77 31.76 -46.64 3.12
C THR A 77 31.58 -47.08 1.63
N PRO A 78 32.64 -47.21 0.78
CA PRO A 78 33.56 -46.15 0.33
C PRO A 78 34.04 -46.24 -1.18
N THR A 79 34.50 -45.10 -1.76
CA THR A 79 35.66 -44.90 -2.72
C THR A 79 35.73 -45.59 -4.12
N PRO A 80 36.70 -45.26 -5.04
CA PRO A 80 37.38 -43.99 -5.43
C PRO A 80 37.61 -43.81 -6.98
N HIS A 81 38.08 -42.63 -7.46
CA HIS A 81 39.36 -42.44 -8.21
C HIS A 81 39.55 -41.04 -8.87
N ASN A 82 40.68 -40.42 -8.51
CA ASN A 82 41.68 -39.61 -9.27
C ASN A 82 41.34 -38.88 -10.59
N ALA A 83 41.62 -37.56 -10.64
CA ALA A 83 42.82 -36.99 -11.29
C ALA A 83 42.84 -35.44 -11.18
N ALA A 84 44.03 -34.86 -11.05
CA ALA A 84 44.31 -33.42 -10.95
C ALA A 84 45.15 -32.93 -12.18
N PRO A 85 45.69 -31.69 -12.25
CA PRO A 85 45.11 -30.59 -13.04
C PRO A 85 46.10 -29.93 -14.03
N THR A 86 45.61 -29.04 -14.90
CA THR A 86 46.46 -28.05 -15.59
C THR A 86 45.88 -26.63 -15.56
N LYS A 87 46.78 -25.70 -15.26
CA LYS A 87 46.62 -24.24 -15.18
C LYS A 87 46.58 -23.61 -16.57
N PHE A 88 45.90 -22.47 -16.76
CA PHE A 88 46.49 -21.17 -17.13
C PHE A 88 45.40 -20.08 -17.20
N ALA A 89 45.86 -18.83 -17.13
CA ALA A 89 45.19 -17.65 -16.58
C ALA A 89 44.80 -16.61 -17.64
N VAL A 90 43.70 -15.87 -17.36
CA VAL A 90 43.52 -14.39 -17.44
C VAL A 90 43.57 -13.68 -18.81
N SER A 91 42.46 -13.03 -19.22
CA SER A 91 42.26 -11.54 -19.16
C SER A 91 41.02 -11.01 -19.94
N ASN A 92 40.25 -10.15 -19.23
CA ASN A 92 39.54 -8.89 -19.59
C ASN A 92 38.80 -8.73 -20.94
N ALA A 93 37.47 -8.52 -20.94
CA ALA A 93 36.72 -7.23 -20.83
C ALA A 93 36.79 -6.39 -22.13
N THR A 94 35.72 -5.99 -22.83
CA THR A 94 34.58 -5.10 -22.51
C THR A 94 33.79 -4.86 -23.83
N GLY A 95 32.54 -4.36 -23.77
CA GLY A 95 32.02 -3.48 -24.82
C GLY A 95 30.65 -3.81 -25.45
N TYR A 96 29.62 -3.05 -25.08
CA TYR A 96 28.37 -2.82 -25.82
C TYR A 96 28.64 -2.09 -27.15
N PRO A 97 27.74 -2.20 -28.15
CA PRO A 97 26.87 -1.05 -28.51
C PRO A 97 25.42 -1.49 -28.85
N ASP A 98 24.38 -0.78 -28.40
CA ASP A 98 23.75 0.42 -28.98
C ASP A 98 23.34 0.28 -30.46
N ASN A 99 22.04 0.35 -30.75
CA ASN A 99 21.49 0.47 -32.10
C ASN A 99 20.32 1.46 -32.10
N SER A 100 20.61 2.65 -32.60
CA SER A 100 19.66 3.66 -33.00
C SER A 100 19.36 3.57 -34.50
N ARG A 101 18.08 3.81 -34.82
CA ARG A 101 17.43 4.20 -36.09
C ARG A 101 18.34 4.40 -37.31
N ALA A 102 17.93 3.88 -38.47
CA ALA A 102 17.41 4.71 -39.57
C ALA A 102 16.93 3.91 -40.80
N THR A 103 15.95 4.54 -41.41
CA THR A 103 15.16 4.32 -42.62
C THR A 103 15.92 4.21 -43.95
N GLN A 104 15.32 3.37 -44.82
CA GLN A 104 14.94 3.66 -46.22
C GLN A 104 15.92 3.50 -47.42
N TYR A 105 15.27 2.99 -48.48
CA TYR A 105 15.47 3.14 -49.93
C TYR A 105 16.40 2.19 -50.71
N ALA A 106 15.72 1.27 -51.40
CA ALA A 106 15.76 0.98 -52.84
C ALA A 106 17.09 0.59 -53.52
N GLY A 107 17.09 -0.62 -54.10
CA GLY A 107 17.98 -1.03 -55.18
C GLY A 107 17.39 -2.24 -55.89
N ALA A 108 17.03 -2.05 -57.17
CA ALA A 108 16.42 -3.03 -58.06
C ALA A 108 17.45 -4.00 -58.69
N GLY A 109 16.96 -5.13 -59.21
CA GLY A 109 17.68 -6.04 -60.13
C GLY A 109 17.34 -7.50 -59.83
N ALA A 110 16.29 -8.11 -60.39
CA ALA A 110 16.12 -8.62 -61.76
C ALA A 110 16.78 -10.01 -62.00
N GLY A 111 15.95 -10.95 -62.48
CA GLY A 111 16.30 -12.30 -62.93
C GLY A 111 15.59 -13.36 -62.07
N GLY A 112 14.64 -14.17 -62.51
CA GLY A 112 14.17 -14.54 -63.85
C GLY A 112 13.89 -16.05 -63.80
N ALA A 113 12.66 -16.50 -64.05
CA ALA A 113 12.35 -17.83 -64.60
C ALA A 113 10.84 -18.02 -64.83
N GLU A 114 10.58 -18.46 -66.06
CA GLU A 114 9.39 -18.83 -66.80
C GLU A 114 8.28 -19.67 -66.11
N GLY A 115 7.08 -19.58 -66.69
CA GLY A 115 5.99 -20.55 -66.48
C GLY A 115 4.65 -20.07 -67.04
N GLY A 116 4.47 -20.16 -68.37
CA GLY A 116 3.28 -19.62 -69.07
C GLY A 116 1.96 -20.34 -68.81
N LYS A 117 0.84 -19.65 -69.11
CA LYS A 117 -0.39 -20.22 -69.72
C LYS A 117 -1.38 -19.12 -70.12
N ARG A 118 -1.61 -19.05 -71.45
CA ARG A 118 -2.83 -18.73 -72.21
C ARG A 118 -3.62 -17.44 -71.92
N ALA A 119 -3.68 -16.62 -72.97
CA ALA A 119 -4.51 -15.44 -73.12
C ALA A 119 -6.02 -15.73 -73.12
N ALA A 120 -6.77 -14.88 -72.43
CA ALA A 120 -8.15 -14.54 -72.76
C ALA A 120 -8.21 -13.01 -72.86
N SER A 121 -8.43 -12.49 -74.06
CA SER A 121 -8.57 -11.07 -74.35
C SER A 121 -9.80 -10.49 -73.63
N ALA A 122 -9.58 -9.70 -72.59
CA ALA A 122 -10.63 -8.99 -71.87
C ALA A 122 -10.59 -7.50 -72.23
N ASP A 123 -11.57 -7.08 -73.04
CA ASP A 123 -11.87 -5.70 -73.44
C ASP A 123 -11.77 -4.69 -72.26
N PRO A 124 -10.88 -3.66 -72.34
CA PRO A 124 -10.70 -2.62 -71.32
C PRO A 124 -11.97 -1.84 -70.97
N ALA A 125 -12.94 -1.76 -71.90
CA ALA A 125 -14.18 -1.01 -71.70
C ALA A 125 -15.12 -1.68 -70.67
N ARG A 126 -15.11 -3.02 -70.57
CA ARG A 126 -15.93 -3.78 -69.60
C ARG A 126 -15.43 -3.64 -68.15
N ARG A 127 -14.10 -3.50 -67.93
CA ARG A 127 -13.52 -3.28 -66.58
C ARG A 127 -13.85 -1.89 -66.03
N ARG A 128 -13.85 -0.84 -66.85
CA ARG A 128 -14.26 0.52 -66.43
C ARG A 128 -15.74 0.61 -66.06
N ARG A 129 -16.65 -0.08 -66.77
CA ARG A 129 -18.09 -0.12 -66.42
C ARG A 129 -18.39 -0.87 -65.11
N ARG A 130 -17.71 -1.98 -64.82
CA ARG A 130 -17.88 -2.71 -63.54
C ARG A 130 -17.33 -1.96 -62.33
N ARG A 131 -16.22 -1.22 -62.48
CA ARG A 131 -15.62 -0.41 -61.39
C ARG A 131 -16.47 0.82 -61.05
N ARG A 132 -17.06 1.48 -62.05
CA ARG A 132 -18.01 2.60 -61.82
C ARG A 132 -19.29 2.15 -61.12
N ARG A 133 -19.86 0.98 -61.47
CA ARG A 133 -21.06 0.45 -60.79
C ARG A 133 -20.79 0.12 -59.32
N ARG A 134 -19.62 -0.44 -58.96
CA ARG A 134 -19.26 -0.72 -57.56
C ARG A 134 -19.05 0.54 -56.71
N ILE A 135 -18.51 1.60 -57.29
CA ILE A 135 -18.35 2.90 -56.60
C ILE A 135 -19.71 3.59 -56.39
N ILE A 136 -20.61 3.51 -57.38
CA ILE A 136 -21.98 4.05 -57.26
C ILE A 136 -22.77 3.30 -56.18
N TRP A 137 -22.66 1.97 -56.11
CA TRP A 137 -23.29 1.17 -55.05
C TRP A 137 -22.68 1.42 -53.65
N ALA A 138 -21.36 1.64 -53.55
CA ALA A 138 -20.72 1.97 -52.28
C ALA A 138 -21.15 3.36 -51.77
N LEU A 139 -21.29 4.35 -52.66
CA LEU A 139 -21.78 5.69 -52.32
C LEU A 139 -23.28 5.69 -51.96
N ALA A 140 -24.09 4.86 -52.62
CA ALA A 140 -25.52 4.73 -52.32
C ALA A 140 -25.81 4.14 -50.92
N ILE A 141 -24.86 3.42 -50.31
CA ILE A 141 -25.00 2.83 -48.97
C ILE A 141 -24.31 3.70 -47.90
N LEU A 142 -23.15 4.28 -48.20
CA LEU A 142 -22.39 5.09 -47.24
C LEU A 142 -23.03 6.46 -46.97
N VAL A 143 -23.65 7.09 -47.96
CA VAL A 143 -24.24 8.43 -47.80
C VAL A 143 -25.46 8.40 -46.86
N PRO A 144 -26.41 7.47 -46.97
CA PRO A 144 -27.51 7.36 -46.00
C PRO A 144 -27.04 7.03 -44.58
N LEU A 145 -25.99 6.22 -44.40
CA LEU A 145 -25.45 5.87 -43.07
C LEU A 145 -24.76 7.05 -42.39
N VAL A 146 -24.03 7.89 -43.15
CA VAL A 146 -23.43 9.11 -42.62
C VAL A 146 -24.51 10.14 -42.27
N ILE A 147 -25.55 10.27 -43.09
CA ILE A 147 -26.69 11.16 -42.80
C ILE A 147 -27.45 10.66 -41.56
N ALA A 148 -27.68 9.34 -41.41
CA ALA A 148 -28.30 8.77 -40.22
C ALA A 148 -27.45 9.00 -38.95
N GLY A 149 -26.12 8.86 -39.05
CA GLY A 149 -25.19 9.14 -37.96
C GLY A 149 -25.14 10.62 -37.57
N VAL A 150 -25.20 11.54 -38.53
CA VAL A 150 -25.26 13.00 -38.28
C VAL A 150 -26.62 13.41 -37.70
N VAL A 151 -27.73 12.84 -38.17
CA VAL A 151 -29.07 13.10 -37.62
C VAL A 151 -29.20 12.54 -36.20
N LEU A 152 -28.67 11.35 -35.91
CA LEU A 152 -28.60 10.82 -34.54
C LEU A 152 -27.69 11.67 -33.64
N GLY A 153 -26.54 12.11 -34.15
CA GLY A 153 -25.62 13.00 -33.44
C GLY A 153 -26.21 14.39 -33.15
N VAL A 154 -27.07 14.92 -34.03
CA VAL A 154 -27.76 16.20 -33.84
C VAL A 154 -28.98 16.04 -32.92
N VAL A 155 -29.73 14.95 -32.99
CA VAL A 155 -30.87 14.67 -32.10
C VAL A 155 -30.42 14.38 -30.66
N PHE A 156 -29.29 13.69 -30.46
CA PHE A 156 -28.68 13.53 -29.14
C PHE A 156 -27.88 14.76 -28.69
N GLY A 157 -27.23 15.46 -29.62
CA GLY A 157 -26.42 16.65 -29.34
C GLY A 157 -27.24 17.91 -29.00
N LEU A 158 -28.49 18.01 -29.46
CA LEU A 158 -29.38 19.13 -29.13
C LEU A 158 -30.10 18.98 -27.78
N ARG A 159 -29.96 17.83 -27.10
CA ARG A 159 -30.48 17.65 -25.73
C ARG A 159 -29.46 17.98 -24.64
N SER A 160 -28.25 18.38 -25.02
CA SER A 160 -27.13 18.66 -24.10
C SER A 160 -26.42 19.97 -24.44
N LYS A 161 -27.14 21.08 -24.40
CA LYS A 161 -26.51 22.40 -24.27
C LYS A 161 -27.36 23.30 -23.38
N ASN A 162 -26.99 23.32 -22.09
CA ASN A 162 -26.91 24.50 -21.23
C ASN A 162 -26.55 24.05 -19.80
N ASP A 163 -25.26 24.09 -19.45
CA ASP A 163 -24.69 24.69 -18.23
C ASP A 163 -23.23 24.20 -18.03
N PRO A 164 -22.19 25.04 -18.17
CA PRO A 164 -20.79 24.66 -17.95
C PRO A 164 -20.35 24.69 -16.48
N LYS A 165 -21.27 24.53 -15.52
CA LYS A 165 -20.94 24.30 -14.10
C LYS A 165 -21.61 23.02 -13.63
N GLY A 166 -20.86 21.92 -13.64
CA GLY A 166 -21.32 20.61 -13.19
C GLY A 166 -21.68 20.60 -11.71
N LYS A 167 -22.89 21.07 -11.38
CA LYS A 167 -23.59 20.64 -10.16
C LYS A 167 -24.06 19.22 -10.42
N TYR A 168 -23.45 18.25 -9.75
CA TYR A 168 -24.01 16.91 -9.65
C TYR A 168 -25.46 17.03 -9.17
N VAL A 169 -26.39 16.64 -10.03
CA VAL A 169 -27.81 16.52 -9.65
C VAL A 169 -27.85 15.45 -8.57
N ARG A 170 -28.17 15.87 -7.33
CA ARG A 170 -28.56 14.97 -6.24
C ARG A 170 -29.79 14.19 -6.69
N SER A 171 -29.60 13.04 -7.33
CA SER A 171 -30.60 12.00 -7.27
C SER A 171 -30.53 11.44 -5.85
N GLY A 172 -31.61 11.58 -5.10
CA GLY A 172 -31.76 10.97 -3.79
C GLY A 172 -31.71 9.46 -3.94
N ALA A 173 -30.52 8.88 -3.78
CA ALA A 173 -30.37 7.47 -3.51
C ALA A 173 -30.73 7.25 -2.04
N THR A 174 -32.04 7.21 -1.74
CA THR A 174 -32.55 6.51 -0.56
C THR A 174 -32.45 5.01 -0.85
N GLY A 175 -31.23 4.52 -1.04
CA GLY A 175 -30.93 3.11 -1.10
C GLY A 175 -30.66 2.63 0.30
N THR A 176 -31.66 2.06 0.96
CA THR A 176 -31.52 1.29 2.20
C THR A 176 -30.80 -0.05 1.93
N GLY A 177 -29.69 -0.01 1.21
CA GLY A 177 -28.75 -1.12 1.15
C GLY A 177 -28.09 -1.21 2.52
N SER A 178 -28.37 -2.29 3.25
CA SER A 178 -27.75 -2.54 4.54
C SER A 178 -26.21 -2.52 4.40
N ARG A 179 -25.52 -1.90 5.38
CA ARG A 179 -24.04 -1.93 5.53
C ARG A 179 -23.46 -3.36 5.53
N SER A 180 -24.29 -4.40 5.54
CA SER A 180 -23.89 -5.79 5.33
C SER A 180 -23.38 -6.10 3.91
N GLN A 181 -23.58 -5.24 2.90
CA GLN A 181 -23.23 -5.56 1.50
C GLN A 181 -21.72 -5.74 1.24
N LEU A 182 -20.81 -5.08 1.95
CA LEU A 182 -19.36 -5.28 1.75
C LEU A 182 -18.86 -6.58 2.37
N VAL A 183 -19.29 -6.88 3.60
CA VAL A 183 -19.03 -8.17 4.25
C VAL A 183 -19.56 -9.29 3.36
N THR A 184 -20.78 -9.13 2.84
CA THR A 184 -21.34 -10.03 1.83
C THR A 184 -20.42 -10.09 0.60
N THR A 185 -20.00 -8.99 -0.01
CA THR A 185 -19.14 -9.00 -1.22
C THR A 185 -17.77 -9.71 -1.00
N LEU A 186 -17.16 -9.60 0.18
CA LEU A 186 -15.92 -10.31 0.52
C LEU A 186 -16.17 -11.77 0.94
N ASP A 187 -17.27 -12.05 1.65
CA ASP A 187 -17.63 -13.39 2.15
C ASP A 187 -18.30 -14.29 1.08
N VAL A 188 -19.16 -13.76 0.20
CA VAL A 188 -19.74 -14.48 -0.96
C VAL A 188 -18.92 -14.32 -2.23
N ASN A 189 -17.67 -13.86 -2.15
CA ASN A 189 -16.75 -14.07 -3.26
C ASN A 189 -16.56 -15.61 -3.40
N PRO A 190 -16.95 -16.25 -4.53
CA PRO A 190 -16.75 -17.68 -4.73
C PRO A 190 -15.26 -18.06 -4.68
N ASP A 191 -14.38 -17.08 -4.94
CA ASP A 191 -12.93 -17.22 -4.85
C ASP A 191 -12.40 -16.94 -3.42
N SER A 192 -13.23 -16.68 -2.41
CA SER A 192 -12.75 -16.50 -1.03
C SER A 192 -12.06 -17.77 -0.51
N LEU A 193 -10.94 -17.60 0.20
CA LEU A 193 -10.18 -18.69 0.78
C LEU A 193 -10.95 -19.38 1.91
N PHE A 194 -10.45 -20.52 2.36
CA PHE A 194 -10.92 -21.18 3.57
C PHE A 194 -10.46 -20.42 4.83
N PRO A 195 -11.35 -19.97 5.75
CA PRO A 195 -12.77 -19.65 5.64
C PRO A 195 -13.02 -18.14 5.42
N GLY A 196 -13.57 -17.75 4.27
CA GLY A 196 -13.99 -16.37 3.98
C GLY A 196 -12.88 -15.32 3.90
N GLN A 197 -11.60 -15.73 3.82
CA GLN A 197 -10.49 -14.79 3.82
C GLN A 197 -10.19 -14.30 2.40
N ALA A 198 -10.15 -12.98 2.22
CA ALA A 198 -9.77 -12.35 0.98
C ALA A 198 -8.23 -12.17 0.88
N VAL A 199 -7.72 -12.30 -0.33
CA VAL A 199 -6.38 -11.82 -0.70
C VAL A 199 -6.54 -10.40 -1.23
N GLY A 200 -5.81 -9.45 -0.65
CA GLY A 200 -5.66 -8.09 -1.18
C GLY A 200 -4.25 -7.84 -1.71
N GLY A 201 -4.10 -6.83 -2.57
CA GLY A 201 -2.80 -6.39 -3.08
C GLY A 201 -2.62 -4.87 -3.00
N SER A 202 -1.57 -4.42 -2.34
CA SER A 202 -1.09 -3.03 -2.40
C SER A 202 -0.07 -2.93 -3.52
N LEU A 203 -0.50 -2.41 -4.66
CA LEU A 203 0.26 -2.45 -5.90
C LEU A 203 1.31 -1.33 -5.99
N ASP A 204 2.41 -1.61 -6.68
CA ASP A 204 3.34 -0.58 -7.14
C ASP A 204 2.77 0.12 -8.39
N TRP A 205 1.81 1.01 -8.15
CA TRP A 205 1.13 1.79 -9.19
C TRP A 205 2.11 2.65 -10.01
N ALA A 206 3.21 3.11 -9.40
CA ALA A 206 4.23 3.92 -10.07
C ALA A 206 5.02 3.10 -11.11
N LYS A 207 5.21 1.80 -10.87
CA LYS A 207 5.80 0.87 -11.83
C LYS A 207 4.79 0.30 -12.83
N GLY A 208 3.56 0.82 -12.86
CA GLY A 208 2.52 0.39 -13.78
C GLY A 208 1.94 -1.00 -13.48
N GLN A 209 2.07 -1.49 -12.24
CA GLN A 209 1.36 -2.69 -11.83
C GLN A 209 -0.15 -2.47 -11.94
N THR A 210 -0.88 -3.54 -12.26
CA THR A 210 -2.33 -3.50 -12.43
C THR A 210 -3.02 -4.62 -11.64
N PRO A 211 -4.27 -4.43 -11.20
CA PRO A 211 -5.06 -5.46 -10.55
C PRO A 211 -5.15 -6.77 -11.35
N ALA A 212 -5.33 -6.67 -12.67
CA ALA A 212 -5.39 -7.82 -13.57
C ALA A 212 -4.06 -8.60 -13.61
N GLN A 213 -2.93 -7.88 -13.65
CA GLN A 213 -1.61 -8.51 -13.63
C GLN A 213 -1.32 -9.17 -12.27
N PHE A 214 -1.70 -8.52 -11.16
CA PHE A 214 -1.58 -9.13 -9.84
C PHE A 214 -2.37 -10.43 -9.75
N ASN A 215 -3.65 -10.42 -10.16
CA ASN A 215 -4.49 -11.63 -10.18
C ASN A 215 -3.89 -12.75 -11.04
N SER A 216 -3.37 -12.41 -12.22
CA SER A 216 -2.68 -13.37 -13.09
C SER A 216 -1.43 -13.95 -12.44
N ASN A 217 -0.66 -13.14 -11.71
CA ASN A 217 0.57 -13.57 -11.06
C ASN A 217 0.32 -14.56 -9.92
N ILE A 218 -0.75 -14.35 -9.13
CA ILE A 218 -1.10 -15.23 -8.01
C ILE A 218 -2.07 -16.35 -8.42
N LYS A 219 -2.53 -16.35 -9.68
CA LYS A 219 -3.55 -17.27 -10.23
C LYS A 219 -4.82 -17.32 -9.39
N HIS A 220 -5.22 -16.17 -8.89
CA HIS A 220 -6.34 -16.02 -7.98
C HIS A 220 -6.93 -14.63 -8.13
N ARG A 221 -8.24 -14.49 -7.93
CA ARG A 221 -8.91 -13.19 -7.95
C ARG A 221 -8.81 -12.55 -6.58
N ALA A 222 -7.92 -11.59 -6.42
CA ALA A 222 -7.86 -10.77 -5.21
C ALA A 222 -9.17 -9.99 -5.02
N GLY A 223 -9.62 -9.89 -3.78
CA GLY A 223 -10.89 -9.27 -3.41
C GLY A 223 -10.82 -7.75 -3.36
N TYR A 224 -9.64 -7.19 -3.10
CA TYR A 224 -9.45 -5.75 -2.94
C TYR A 224 -8.02 -5.31 -3.25
N PHE A 225 -7.85 -4.02 -3.53
CA PHE A 225 -6.55 -3.43 -3.87
C PHE A 225 -6.38 -2.10 -3.15
N ASP A 226 -5.17 -1.89 -2.60
CA ASP A 226 -4.81 -0.66 -1.88
C ASP A 226 -4.15 0.37 -2.80
N SER A 227 -4.37 1.62 -2.48
CA SER A 227 -3.65 2.77 -2.99
C SER A 227 -3.52 3.86 -1.93
N PHE A 228 -2.35 4.50 -1.91
CA PHE A 228 -2.02 5.58 -0.99
C PHE A 228 -2.08 6.93 -1.68
N TYR A 229 -2.69 7.90 -1.02
CA TYR A 229 -2.82 9.26 -1.47
C TYR A 229 -2.55 10.23 -0.34
N HIS A 230 -1.88 11.32 -0.68
CA HIS A 230 -1.60 12.41 0.23
C HIS A 230 -2.66 13.50 0.05
N PHE A 231 -3.15 14.08 1.16
CA PHE A 231 -3.96 15.27 1.05
C PHE A 231 -3.09 16.44 0.60
N ASP A 232 -3.38 16.99 -0.58
CA ASP A 232 -2.78 18.22 -1.05
C ASP A 232 -3.77 19.01 -1.91
N LYS A 233 -3.40 20.23 -2.28
CA LYS A 233 -4.24 21.14 -3.07
C LYS A 233 -4.68 20.54 -4.42
N THR A 234 -3.78 19.77 -5.02
CA THR A 234 -3.82 19.32 -6.41
C THR A 234 -4.33 17.89 -6.57
N LEU A 235 -4.56 17.18 -5.46
CA LEU A 235 -4.99 15.78 -5.45
C LEU A 235 -6.18 15.53 -6.40
N PHE A 236 -7.13 16.46 -6.43
CA PHE A 236 -8.34 16.35 -7.25
C PHE A 236 -8.25 17.12 -8.59
N ASP A 237 -7.19 17.89 -8.83
CA ASP A 237 -7.05 18.78 -9.99
C ASP A 237 -6.49 18.06 -11.23
N LYS A 238 -5.63 17.06 -11.04
CA LYS A 238 -4.98 16.35 -12.17
C LYS A 238 -5.93 15.37 -12.82
N ILE A 239 -6.17 15.52 -14.13
CA ILE A 239 -7.06 14.64 -14.90
C ILE A 239 -6.27 13.59 -15.69
N TYR A 240 -6.63 12.33 -15.48
CA TYR A 240 -6.16 11.14 -16.18
C TYR A 240 -7.25 10.61 -17.14
N LYS A 241 -6.81 9.89 -18.19
CA LYS A 241 -7.71 9.32 -19.20
C LYS A 241 -8.09 7.89 -18.82
N VAL A 242 -9.38 7.58 -18.87
CA VAL A 242 -9.93 6.23 -18.71
C VAL A 242 -10.48 5.78 -20.07
N ASN A 243 -10.03 4.65 -20.60
CA ASN A 243 -10.46 4.10 -21.90
C ASN A 243 -10.37 5.10 -23.07
N GLY A 244 -9.29 5.89 -23.14
CA GLY A 244 -9.06 6.87 -24.21
C GLY A 244 -9.89 8.15 -24.12
N THR A 245 -10.81 8.25 -23.15
CA THR A 245 -11.64 9.43 -22.89
C THR A 245 -11.12 10.13 -21.62
N ALA A 246 -10.83 11.43 -21.68
CA ALA A 246 -10.34 12.19 -20.51
C ALA A 246 -11.51 12.51 -19.57
N SER A 247 -11.49 12.03 -18.31
CA SER A 247 -12.62 12.29 -17.40
C SER A 247 -12.38 12.25 -15.88
N THR A 248 -11.26 11.78 -15.32
CA THR A 248 -11.16 11.58 -13.85
C THR A 248 -9.76 11.78 -13.27
N ASN A 249 -9.65 12.04 -11.97
CA ASN A 249 -8.36 12.12 -11.25
C ASN A 249 -7.68 10.74 -11.07
N LEU A 250 -6.50 10.73 -10.44
CA LEU A 250 -5.73 9.49 -10.21
C LEU A 250 -6.52 8.44 -9.43
N ILE A 251 -7.29 8.88 -8.42
CA ILE A 251 -8.16 8.02 -7.61
C ILE A 251 -9.18 7.31 -8.52
N GLY A 252 -9.88 8.05 -9.37
CA GLY A 252 -10.83 7.44 -10.30
C GLY A 252 -10.19 6.58 -11.39
N TYR A 253 -8.97 6.90 -11.84
CA TYR A 253 -8.24 6.05 -12.79
C TYR A 253 -7.94 4.67 -12.19
N GLN A 254 -7.42 4.63 -10.96
CA GLN A 254 -7.14 3.37 -10.28
C GLN A 254 -8.42 2.62 -9.90
N ALA A 255 -9.46 3.34 -9.48
CA ALA A 255 -10.78 2.75 -9.25
C ALA A 255 -11.32 2.03 -10.50
N ASP A 256 -11.16 2.60 -11.70
CA ASP A 256 -11.59 1.92 -12.94
C ASP A 256 -10.81 0.62 -13.19
N MET A 257 -9.49 0.62 -12.93
CA MET A 257 -8.68 -0.60 -13.04
C MET A 257 -9.11 -1.68 -12.05
N ILE A 258 -9.52 -1.29 -10.84
CA ILE A 258 -10.06 -2.19 -9.82
C ILE A 258 -11.44 -2.71 -10.23
N ARG A 259 -12.27 -1.86 -10.82
CA ARG A 259 -13.59 -2.23 -11.37
C ARG A 259 -13.50 -3.34 -12.40
N GLN A 260 -12.49 -3.30 -13.28
CA GLN A 260 -12.30 -4.29 -14.35
C GLN A 260 -12.05 -5.72 -13.83
N VAL A 261 -11.64 -5.87 -12.56
CA VAL A 261 -11.45 -7.17 -11.91
C VAL A 261 -12.49 -7.46 -10.82
N ASN A 262 -13.56 -6.65 -10.75
CA ASN A 262 -14.59 -6.71 -9.72
C ASN A 262 -14.01 -6.66 -8.29
N GLY A 263 -13.02 -5.79 -8.04
CA GLY A 263 -12.41 -5.62 -6.73
C GLY A 263 -13.07 -4.53 -5.88
N VAL A 264 -12.81 -4.55 -4.58
CA VAL A 264 -13.05 -3.44 -3.66
C VAL A 264 -11.85 -2.50 -3.67
N PHE A 265 -12.09 -1.19 -3.56
CA PHE A 265 -11.02 -0.21 -3.46
C PHE A 265 -10.68 0.06 -1.98
N LEU A 266 -9.52 -0.40 -1.51
CA LEU A 266 -8.93 0.08 -0.27
C LEU A 266 -8.27 1.43 -0.54
N LEU A 267 -8.92 2.52 -0.12
CA LEU A 267 -8.49 3.89 -0.37
C LEU A 267 -7.79 4.45 0.87
N THR A 268 -6.46 4.52 0.83
CA THR A 268 -5.66 5.03 1.94
C THR A 268 -5.35 6.52 1.77
N MET A 269 -5.83 7.36 2.68
CA MET A 269 -5.65 8.82 2.66
C MET A 269 -4.76 9.31 3.80
N MET A 270 -3.69 10.02 3.47
CA MET A 270 -2.63 10.44 4.39
C MET A 270 -2.65 11.98 4.57
N PRO A 271 -2.91 12.48 5.80
CA PRO A 271 -2.85 13.92 6.10
C PRO A 271 -1.43 14.31 6.52
N ASP A 272 -0.47 14.15 5.61
CA ASP A 272 0.97 14.27 5.89
C ASP A 272 1.71 15.36 5.10
N VAL A 273 1.02 16.07 4.22
CA VAL A 273 1.57 17.21 3.49
C VAL A 273 1.45 18.48 4.32
N ASP A 274 2.50 19.29 4.31
CA ASP A 274 2.54 20.58 4.98
C ASP A 274 1.34 21.47 4.60
N GLY A 275 0.60 21.93 5.61
CA GLY A 275 -0.62 22.73 5.42
C GLY A 275 -1.88 21.93 5.03
N TYR A 276 -1.79 20.59 4.96
CA TYR A 276 -2.90 19.66 4.69
C TYR A 276 -2.99 18.53 5.72
N GLY A 277 -2.48 18.76 6.94
CA GLY A 277 -2.58 17.83 8.07
C GLY A 277 -3.98 17.73 8.69
N LEU A 278 -4.08 17.11 9.87
CA LEU A 278 -5.36 16.85 10.56
C LEU A 278 -6.26 18.08 10.70
N GLN A 279 -5.68 19.24 11.04
CA GLN A 279 -6.44 20.49 11.18
C GLN A 279 -7.04 20.97 9.85
N ALA A 280 -6.30 20.83 8.74
CA ALA A 280 -6.81 21.18 7.42
C ALA A 280 -7.99 20.28 6.99
N VAL A 281 -7.97 19.00 7.38
CA VAL A 281 -9.10 18.08 7.20
C VAL A 281 -10.30 18.54 8.02
N ILE A 282 -10.11 18.91 9.29
CA ILE A 282 -11.18 19.41 10.17
C ILE A 282 -11.82 20.67 9.58
N ASP A 283 -11.02 21.58 9.04
CA ASP A 283 -11.48 22.85 8.50
C ASP A 283 -12.05 22.74 7.08
N ASP A 284 -12.04 21.54 6.47
CA ASP A 284 -12.34 21.32 5.04
C ASP A 284 -11.57 22.32 4.16
N LYS A 285 -10.29 22.52 4.49
CA LYS A 285 -9.42 23.48 3.80
C LYS A 285 -9.38 23.15 2.32
N ASP A 286 -9.55 24.17 1.48
CA ASP A 286 -9.60 24.04 0.02
C ASP A 286 -10.62 22.99 -0.48
N LYS A 287 -11.64 22.68 0.34
CA LYS A 287 -12.69 21.69 0.02
C LYS A 287 -12.19 20.26 -0.16
N ILE A 288 -11.09 19.89 0.48
CA ILE A 288 -10.54 18.53 0.38
C ILE A 288 -11.50 17.45 0.90
N VAL A 289 -12.26 17.70 1.98
CA VAL A 289 -13.21 16.73 2.53
C VAL A 289 -14.43 16.63 1.64
N THR A 290 -14.95 17.77 1.18
CA THR A 290 -16.09 17.81 0.25
C THR A 290 -15.74 17.09 -1.07
N SER A 291 -14.57 17.37 -1.64
CA SER A 291 -14.11 16.76 -2.91
C SER A 291 -13.86 15.26 -2.78
N LEU A 292 -13.36 14.82 -1.61
CA LEU A 292 -13.22 13.40 -1.31
C LEU A 292 -14.58 12.69 -1.21
N ALA A 293 -15.55 13.30 -0.54
CA ALA A 293 -16.91 12.75 -0.46
C ALA A 293 -17.57 12.61 -1.85
N ASP A 294 -17.43 13.62 -2.71
CA ASP A 294 -17.90 13.55 -4.10
C ASP A 294 -17.17 12.46 -4.90
N THR A 295 -15.87 12.30 -4.69
CA THR A 295 -15.05 11.24 -5.32
C THR A 295 -15.53 9.85 -4.87
N CYS A 296 -15.79 9.65 -3.58
CA CYS A 296 -16.33 8.39 -3.06
C CYS A 296 -17.71 8.07 -3.66
N LEU A 297 -18.61 9.06 -3.72
CA LEU A 297 -19.92 8.91 -4.36
C LEU A 297 -19.78 8.51 -5.84
N GLN A 298 -18.89 9.17 -6.58
CA GLN A 298 -18.64 8.86 -7.99
C GLN A 298 -18.15 7.43 -8.18
N ILE A 299 -17.15 6.99 -7.41
CA ILE A 299 -16.61 5.62 -7.47
C ILE A 299 -17.69 4.60 -7.10
N ASN A 300 -18.47 4.85 -6.06
CA ASN A 300 -19.59 3.99 -5.68
C ASN A 300 -20.67 3.90 -6.79
N SER A 301 -20.89 4.98 -7.54
CA SER A 301 -21.82 4.96 -8.69
C SER A 301 -21.37 4.04 -9.84
N TRP A 302 -20.08 3.69 -9.88
CA TRP A 302 -19.53 2.69 -10.81
C TRP A 302 -19.65 1.25 -10.30
N GLY A 303 -20.32 1.05 -9.16
CA GLY A 303 -20.48 -0.26 -8.52
C GLY A 303 -19.26 -0.74 -7.75
N ILE A 304 -18.33 0.16 -7.41
CA ILE A 304 -17.11 -0.17 -6.66
C ILE A 304 -17.32 0.21 -5.19
N PRO A 305 -17.36 -0.76 -4.27
CA PRO A 305 -17.31 -0.46 -2.85
C PRO A 305 -15.94 0.09 -2.44
N ILE A 306 -15.90 0.94 -1.42
CA ILE A 306 -14.65 1.52 -0.90
C ILE A 306 -14.46 1.10 0.56
N LEU A 307 -13.30 0.55 0.88
CA LEU A 307 -12.75 0.50 2.24
C LEU A 307 -11.87 1.74 2.43
N PHE A 308 -12.35 2.73 3.17
CA PHE A 308 -11.68 4.00 3.38
C PHE A 308 -10.78 3.93 4.61
N ARG A 309 -9.47 4.11 4.42
CA ARG A 309 -8.43 4.03 5.45
C ARG A 309 -7.75 5.41 5.61
N PHE A 310 -8.16 6.18 6.61
CA PHE A 310 -7.62 7.52 6.86
C PHE A 310 -6.55 7.51 7.95
N GLY A 311 -5.40 8.15 7.68
CA GLY A 311 -4.33 8.31 8.66
C GLY A 311 -3.92 6.98 9.30
N HIS A 312 -3.65 5.97 8.47
CA HIS A 312 -3.21 4.65 8.94
C HIS A 312 -1.99 4.75 9.86
N GLU A 313 -1.82 3.79 10.77
CA GLU A 313 -0.66 3.76 11.67
C GLU A 313 -0.46 5.05 12.49
N MET A 314 -1.57 5.71 12.84
CA MET A 314 -1.59 6.93 13.66
C MET A 314 -0.93 6.78 15.04
N ASN A 315 -0.80 5.54 15.54
CA ASN A 315 -0.09 5.19 16.77
C ASN A 315 1.43 5.05 16.59
N GLY A 316 1.95 5.16 15.36
CA GLY A 316 3.36 5.09 15.04
C GLY A 316 4.15 6.34 15.46
N ASN A 317 5.36 6.48 14.92
CA ASN A 317 6.17 7.69 15.09
C ASN A 317 6.94 8.10 13.81
N TRP A 318 6.37 7.78 12.65
CA TRP A 318 6.94 8.05 11.33
C TRP A 318 6.06 8.97 10.47
N TYR A 319 4.88 9.38 10.97
CA TYR A 319 3.98 10.31 10.29
C TYR A 319 3.71 11.57 11.11
N PRO A 320 3.52 12.74 10.47
CA PRO A 320 3.29 14.01 11.18
C PRO A 320 1.94 14.06 11.90
N TYR A 321 0.97 13.23 11.51
CA TYR A 321 -0.31 13.11 12.21
C TYR A 321 -0.24 12.18 13.44
N ALA A 322 0.87 11.47 13.65
CA ALA A 322 1.04 10.61 14.81
C ALA A 322 1.16 11.42 16.11
N GLY A 323 0.78 10.80 17.23
CA GLY A 323 0.83 11.44 18.55
C GLY A 323 -0.29 12.45 18.80
N GLN A 324 -1.29 12.59 17.93
CA GLN A 324 -2.33 13.63 18.05
C GLN A 324 -3.75 13.03 18.19
N PRO A 325 -4.08 12.30 19.29
CA PRO A 325 -5.30 11.50 19.32
C PRO A 325 -6.59 12.31 19.23
N ALA A 326 -6.73 13.44 19.94
CA ALA A 326 -7.92 14.30 19.83
C ALA A 326 -8.13 14.86 18.41
N LEU A 327 -7.09 15.37 17.77
CA LEU A 327 -7.17 15.90 16.41
C LEU A 327 -7.48 14.79 15.41
N PHE A 328 -6.86 13.62 15.56
CA PHE A 328 -7.14 12.45 14.73
C PHE A 328 -8.62 12.05 14.81
N LYS A 329 -9.16 11.87 16.02
CA LYS A 329 -10.58 11.53 16.22
C LYS A 329 -11.52 12.58 15.63
N LYS A 330 -11.19 13.88 15.75
CA LYS A 330 -12.01 14.97 15.19
C LYS A 330 -11.99 14.97 13.65
N ALA A 331 -10.81 14.81 13.05
CA ALA A 331 -10.66 14.70 11.59
C ALA A 331 -11.38 13.46 11.04
N TRP A 332 -11.24 12.31 11.71
CA TRP A 332 -11.93 11.06 11.37
C TRP A 332 -13.44 11.25 11.32
N ARG A 333 -14.02 11.82 12.38
CA ARG A 333 -15.47 12.05 12.47
C ARG A 333 -15.96 13.03 11.40
N SER A 334 -15.19 14.08 11.10
CA SER A 334 -15.50 15.03 10.02
C SER A 334 -15.59 14.34 8.66
N LEU A 335 -14.60 13.51 8.31
CA LEU A 335 -14.60 12.70 7.09
C LEU A 335 -15.78 11.73 7.04
N HIS A 336 -16.03 11.02 8.14
CA HIS A 336 -17.13 10.08 8.27
C HIS A 336 -18.48 10.74 8.04
N ASP A 337 -18.75 11.88 8.67
CA ASP A 337 -20.03 12.57 8.53
C ASP A 337 -20.21 13.14 7.13
N ALA A 338 -19.15 13.67 6.51
CA ALA A 338 -19.20 14.18 5.15
C ALA A 338 -19.46 13.08 4.11
N ILE A 339 -18.76 11.94 4.21
CA ILE A 339 -18.89 10.82 3.27
C ILE A 339 -20.24 10.10 3.47
N ASN A 340 -20.64 9.78 4.71
CA ASN A 340 -21.92 9.10 4.96
C ASN A 340 -23.14 9.94 4.58
N LYS A 341 -22.99 11.27 4.50
CA LYS A 341 -24.06 12.16 4.03
C LYS A 341 -24.36 11.96 2.53
N VAL A 342 -23.42 11.46 1.75
CA VAL A 342 -23.56 11.33 0.29
C VAL A 342 -23.60 9.88 -0.19
N THR A 343 -23.02 8.93 0.55
CA THR A 343 -23.02 7.52 0.16
C THR A 343 -22.99 6.59 1.39
N SER A 344 -23.58 5.40 1.25
CA SER A 344 -23.51 4.30 2.23
C SER A 344 -22.61 3.14 1.78
N GLN A 345 -21.96 3.26 0.61
CA GLN A 345 -21.09 2.23 0.02
C GLN A 345 -19.59 2.49 0.24
N THR A 346 -19.26 3.41 1.14
CA THR A 346 -17.90 3.67 1.64
C THR A 346 -17.84 3.32 3.12
N TYR A 347 -16.93 2.42 3.47
CA TYR A 347 -16.82 1.81 4.79
C TYR A 347 -15.52 2.26 5.46
N PHE A 348 -15.59 2.68 6.72
CA PHE A 348 -14.45 3.24 7.44
C PHE A 348 -13.61 2.14 8.11
N LEU A 349 -12.35 2.00 7.69
CA LEU A 349 -11.37 1.03 8.19
C LEU A 349 -10.38 1.71 9.14
N TRP A 350 -10.58 1.56 10.45
CA TRP A 350 -9.65 2.06 11.47
C TRP A 350 -8.48 1.08 11.65
N SER A 351 -7.28 1.50 11.23
CA SER A 351 -6.13 0.59 11.10
C SER A 351 -4.84 1.16 11.68
N PRO A 352 -4.55 0.90 12.97
CA PRO A 352 -3.24 1.19 13.58
C PRO A 352 -2.13 0.25 13.10
N ASN A 353 -0.89 0.56 13.48
CA ASN A 353 0.22 -0.39 13.47
C ASN A 353 0.10 -1.32 14.69
N TYR A 354 0.50 -2.58 14.57
CA TYR A 354 0.48 -3.52 15.71
C TYR A 354 1.39 -3.09 16.86
N SER A 355 1.00 -3.38 18.10
CA SER A 355 1.58 -2.77 19.32
C SER A 355 3.03 -3.17 19.68
N SER A 356 3.67 -4.08 18.95
CA SER A 356 5.04 -4.50 19.29
C SER A 356 6.02 -3.35 19.12
N GLY A 357 6.72 -2.99 20.20
CA GLY A 357 7.67 -1.88 20.19
C GLY A 357 7.02 -0.51 20.39
N TYR A 358 5.73 -0.45 20.75
CA TYR A 358 5.12 0.78 21.22
C TYR A 358 5.59 1.13 22.65
N PRO A 359 5.86 2.41 22.95
CA PRO A 359 5.95 3.52 22.01
C PRO A 359 7.21 3.41 21.15
N TYR A 360 7.06 3.71 19.86
CA TYR A 360 8.16 3.55 18.90
C TYR A 360 9.21 4.65 19.11
N GLY A 361 10.49 4.26 19.09
CA GLY A 361 11.63 5.17 19.18
C GLY A 361 11.95 5.83 17.82
N VAL A 362 12.71 6.94 17.82
CA VAL A 362 12.91 7.83 16.65
C VAL A 362 13.14 7.07 15.34
N SER A 363 12.21 7.21 14.38
CA SER A 363 12.44 6.83 13.00
C SER A 363 13.33 7.90 12.33
N SER A 364 14.48 7.50 11.80
CA SER A 364 15.42 8.46 11.19
C SER A 364 14.78 9.15 9.97
N GLY A 365 14.72 10.49 10.01
CA GLY A 365 14.34 11.32 8.87
C GLY A 365 12.84 11.59 8.66
N ASN A 366 11.95 11.08 9.53
CA ASN A 366 10.51 11.35 9.40
C ASN A 366 10.01 12.45 10.35
N PRO A 367 9.23 13.43 9.87
CA PRO A 367 8.64 14.46 10.72
C PRO A 367 7.47 13.85 11.50
N SER A 368 7.75 13.17 12.60
CA SER A 368 6.72 12.73 13.53
C SER A 368 6.49 13.75 14.62
N TRP A 369 5.23 13.99 14.93
CA TRP A 369 4.86 14.84 16.05
C TRP A 369 4.66 14.01 17.31
N ASN A 370 4.87 12.69 17.29
CA ASN A 370 4.69 11.86 18.46
C ASN A 370 5.75 12.12 19.54
N MET A 371 5.40 11.82 20.79
CA MET A 371 6.32 11.91 21.92
C MET A 371 7.35 10.78 21.85
N LEU A 372 8.55 11.04 22.40
CA LEU A 372 9.57 10.01 22.50
C LEU A 372 9.25 9.07 23.67
N PRO A 373 9.58 7.77 23.57
CA PRO A 373 9.51 6.85 24.69
C PRO A 373 10.26 7.41 25.92
N GLY A 374 9.64 7.30 27.09
CA GLY A 374 10.16 7.83 28.36
C GLY A 374 9.91 9.33 28.59
N THR A 375 9.18 10.01 27.70
CA THR A 375 8.79 11.41 27.93
C THR A 375 7.98 11.49 29.23
N THR A 376 8.36 12.38 30.13
CA THR A 376 7.65 12.61 31.40
C THR A 376 6.64 13.73 31.28
N LYS A 377 5.65 13.74 32.18
CA LYS A 377 4.66 14.83 32.31
C LYS A 377 5.30 16.21 32.42
N ALA A 378 6.41 16.32 33.17
CA ALA A 378 7.13 17.58 33.34
C ALA A 378 7.79 18.05 32.04
N GLN A 379 8.41 17.14 31.28
CA GLN A 379 8.99 17.45 29.98
C GLN A 379 7.91 17.89 28.98
N ALA A 380 6.80 17.16 28.91
CA ALA A 380 5.69 17.54 28.03
C ALA A 380 5.08 18.91 28.42
N ALA A 381 4.94 19.20 29.71
CA ALA A 381 4.48 20.51 30.16
C ALA A 381 5.43 21.63 29.72
N SER A 382 6.75 21.41 29.83
CA SER A 382 7.75 22.39 29.39
C SER A 382 7.74 22.64 27.87
N ALA A 383 7.29 21.65 27.09
CA ALA A 383 7.13 21.74 25.63
C ALA A 383 5.74 22.25 25.19
N ASN A 384 4.88 22.64 26.13
CA ASN A 384 3.47 23.02 25.88
C ASN A 384 2.61 21.91 25.26
N ASP A 385 2.93 20.65 25.58
CA ASP A 385 2.26 19.44 25.08
C ASP A 385 1.42 18.73 26.15
N ALA A 386 1.10 19.40 27.26
CA ALA A 386 0.45 18.77 28.42
C ALA A 386 -0.90 18.09 28.08
N ALA A 387 -1.71 18.67 27.19
CA ALA A 387 -2.98 18.08 26.78
C ALA A 387 -2.78 16.79 25.98
N ARG A 388 -1.81 16.80 25.06
CA ARG A 388 -1.42 15.64 24.25
C ARG A 388 -0.83 14.53 25.12
N PHE A 389 0.05 14.90 26.05
CA PHE A 389 0.60 13.97 27.04
C PHE A 389 -0.50 13.28 27.82
N ALA A 390 -1.50 14.03 28.30
CA ALA A 390 -2.60 13.47 29.07
C ALA A 390 -3.47 12.47 28.28
N GLU A 391 -3.45 12.49 26.94
CA GLU A 391 -4.08 11.46 26.11
C GLU A 391 -3.20 10.24 25.89
N LEU A 392 -1.87 10.41 25.85
CA LEU A 392 -0.89 9.36 25.54
C LEU A 392 -0.39 8.59 26.77
N ASP A 393 -0.25 9.25 27.92
CA ASP A 393 -0.06 8.63 29.24
C ASP A 393 -1.41 8.08 29.70
N THR A 394 -1.74 6.90 29.24
CA THR A 394 -3.04 6.23 29.42
C THR A 394 -3.17 5.58 30.78
N ASN A 395 -2.06 5.11 31.36
CA ASN A 395 -2.04 4.52 32.70
C ASN A 395 -1.95 5.59 33.82
N LYS A 396 -1.67 6.85 33.47
CA LYS A 396 -1.57 8.02 34.37
C LYS A 396 -0.40 7.95 35.35
N ASP A 397 0.66 7.22 35.01
CA ASP A 397 1.86 7.11 35.84
C ASP A 397 2.81 8.32 35.69
N GLY A 398 2.53 9.21 34.74
CA GLY A 398 3.32 10.41 34.48
C GLY A 398 4.49 10.21 33.52
N VAL A 399 4.60 9.06 32.87
CA VAL A 399 5.63 8.71 31.89
C VAL A 399 4.99 8.03 30.67
N PHE A 400 5.25 8.55 29.48
CA PHE A 400 4.84 7.90 28.22
C PHE A 400 5.78 6.72 27.91
N ASN A 401 5.32 5.48 28.07
CA ASN A 401 6.16 4.28 27.96
C ASN A 401 5.37 3.04 27.47
N GLU A 402 6.01 1.87 27.45
CA GLU A 402 5.43 0.61 26.97
C GLU A 402 4.24 0.08 27.79
N LEU A 403 3.96 0.71 28.94
CA LEU A 403 2.79 0.44 29.77
C LEU A 403 1.55 1.22 29.30
N ASP A 404 1.67 2.05 28.26
CA ASP A 404 0.57 2.79 27.66
C ASP A 404 -0.16 2.03 26.56
N ASP A 405 -1.47 2.27 26.47
CA ASP A 405 -2.38 1.74 25.46
C ASP A 405 -2.12 2.41 24.10
N PRO A 406 -1.65 1.64 23.10
CA PRO A 406 -1.33 2.18 21.77
C PRO A 406 -2.56 2.50 20.91
N PHE A 407 -3.75 2.07 21.32
CA PHE A 407 -4.92 1.95 20.48
C PHE A 407 -6.06 2.86 20.92
N THR A 408 -6.51 2.74 22.18
CA THR A 408 -7.71 3.43 22.68
C THR A 408 -7.66 4.94 22.52
N PRO A 409 -6.53 5.65 22.72
CA PRO A 409 -6.47 7.10 22.51
C PRO A 409 -6.96 7.53 21.12
N TYR A 410 -6.74 6.71 20.08
CA TYR A 410 -7.07 6.99 18.69
C TYR A 410 -8.42 6.42 18.23
N TRP A 411 -9.12 5.65 19.07
CA TRP A 411 -10.42 5.07 18.71
C TRP A 411 -11.51 6.16 18.62
N PRO A 412 -12.13 6.38 17.44
CA PRO A 412 -13.11 7.44 17.25
C PRO A 412 -14.51 7.11 17.79
N SER A 413 -14.73 5.88 18.29
CA SER A 413 -15.99 5.20 18.68
C SER A 413 -16.54 4.22 17.64
N GLU A 414 -17.30 3.24 18.12
CA GLU A 414 -17.91 2.15 17.38
C GLU A 414 -18.95 2.60 16.34
N ALA A 415 -19.52 3.81 16.50
CA ALA A 415 -20.45 4.40 15.55
C ALA A 415 -19.76 4.95 14.29
N TYR A 416 -18.45 5.23 14.37
CA TYR A 416 -17.66 5.86 13.32
C TYR A 416 -16.69 4.89 12.62
N VAL A 417 -16.75 3.60 12.98
CA VAL A 417 -15.88 2.55 12.45
C VAL A 417 -16.74 1.42 11.92
N ASP A 418 -16.51 1.03 10.67
CA ASP A 418 -17.16 -0.13 10.06
C ASP A 418 -16.25 -1.37 10.13
N TRP A 419 -14.94 -1.18 9.99
CA TRP A 419 -13.93 -2.23 9.99
C TRP A 419 -12.74 -1.87 10.88
N VAL A 420 -12.15 -2.88 11.52
CA VAL A 420 -10.89 -2.75 12.25
C VAL A 420 -9.78 -3.34 11.41
N GLY A 421 -8.63 -2.70 11.39
CA GLY A 421 -7.48 -3.11 10.61
C GLY A 421 -6.19 -3.16 11.43
N ALA A 422 -5.15 -3.72 10.84
CA ALA A 422 -3.79 -3.54 11.30
C ALA A 422 -2.81 -3.51 10.14
N SER A 423 -1.69 -2.81 10.34
CA SER A 423 -0.45 -3.04 9.58
C SER A 423 0.46 -3.96 10.39
N ILE A 424 0.81 -5.13 9.82
CA ILE A 424 1.63 -6.15 10.48
C ILE A 424 2.57 -6.77 9.45
N TYR A 425 3.86 -6.85 9.75
CA TYR A 425 4.86 -7.37 8.82
C TYR A 425 5.69 -8.49 9.45
N GLY A 426 6.03 -9.49 8.65
CA GLY A 426 6.91 -10.59 9.01
C GLY A 426 8.39 -10.21 8.94
N TYR A 427 8.83 -9.21 9.70
CA TYR A 427 10.25 -8.84 9.82
C TYR A 427 11.04 -9.88 10.62
N ASN A 428 12.36 -9.84 10.47
CA ASN A 428 13.25 -10.52 11.41
C ASN A 428 13.34 -9.74 12.72
N GLY A 429 12.62 -10.19 13.74
CA GLY A 429 12.60 -9.53 15.05
C GLY A 429 13.89 -9.58 15.86
N THR A 430 14.90 -10.38 15.46
CA THR A 430 16.18 -10.48 16.20
C THR A 430 17.33 -9.73 15.54
N ASN A 431 17.29 -9.57 14.21
CA ASN A 431 18.31 -8.85 13.47
C ASN A 431 17.67 -8.17 12.24
N PRO A 432 17.46 -6.84 12.27
CA PRO A 432 16.79 -6.12 11.19
C PRO A 432 17.58 -6.16 9.87
N ASP A 433 18.89 -6.40 9.91
CA ASP A 433 19.78 -6.43 8.74
C ASP A 433 19.81 -7.81 8.05
N GLN A 434 19.06 -8.79 8.54
CA GLN A 434 19.05 -10.16 8.02
C GLN A 434 17.62 -10.65 7.77
N ASN A 435 17.48 -11.59 6.83
CA ASN A 435 16.23 -12.33 6.63
C ASN A 435 15.86 -13.10 7.89
N GLY A 436 14.58 -13.30 8.15
CA GLY A 436 14.13 -14.04 9.33
C GLY A 436 12.82 -14.74 9.07
N VAL A 437 12.65 -15.89 9.72
CA VAL A 437 11.39 -16.64 9.67
C VAL A 437 10.53 -16.12 10.81
N ALA A 438 9.32 -15.64 10.50
CA ALA A 438 8.37 -15.22 11.53
C ALA A 438 8.10 -16.39 12.49
N ARG A 439 8.17 -16.13 13.80
CA ARG A 439 7.91 -17.14 14.83
C ARG A 439 6.49 -17.69 14.67
N ALA A 440 6.30 -18.99 14.88
CA ALA A 440 4.97 -19.59 14.90
C ALA A 440 4.07 -18.89 15.95
N GLY A 441 2.83 -18.58 15.56
CA GLY A 441 1.87 -17.86 16.41
C GLY A 441 2.10 -16.35 16.51
N PHE A 442 3.08 -15.79 15.78
CA PHE A 442 3.36 -14.36 15.81
C PHE A 442 2.14 -13.52 15.42
N LEU A 443 1.42 -13.87 14.35
CA LEU A 443 0.23 -13.12 13.95
C LEU A 443 -0.83 -13.10 15.05
N ARG A 444 -1.13 -14.26 15.65
CA ARG A 444 -2.11 -14.39 16.74
C ARG A 444 -1.76 -13.45 17.89
N ASN A 445 -0.50 -13.47 18.32
CA ASN A 445 -0.02 -12.60 19.39
C ASN A 445 -0.10 -11.13 18.97
N ALA A 446 0.29 -10.79 17.74
CA ALA A 446 0.27 -9.42 17.24
C ALA A 446 -1.14 -8.79 17.25
N ILE A 447 -2.19 -9.58 16.98
CA ILE A 447 -3.58 -9.08 16.99
C ILE A 447 -4.28 -9.22 18.35
N THR A 448 -3.78 -10.06 19.27
CA THR A 448 -4.46 -10.31 20.56
C THR A 448 -3.79 -9.66 21.75
N THR A 449 -2.48 -9.78 21.89
CA THR A 449 -1.74 -9.29 23.05
C THR A 449 -0.78 -8.18 22.64
N GLY A 450 -0.44 -8.07 21.36
CA GLY A 450 0.83 -7.49 20.94
C GLY A 450 1.99 -8.41 21.31
N ALA A 451 3.23 -7.98 21.04
CA ALA A 451 4.42 -8.64 21.59
C ALA A 451 4.58 -8.46 23.12
N SER A 452 3.53 -8.02 23.83
CA SER A 452 3.52 -7.64 25.24
C SER A 452 3.65 -8.80 26.23
N GLN A 453 3.64 -10.06 25.77
CA GLN A 453 3.82 -11.23 26.63
C GLN A 453 5.17 -11.24 27.39
N TRP A 454 6.08 -10.32 27.06
CA TRP A 454 7.41 -10.22 27.65
C TRP A 454 7.57 -9.05 28.63
N ILE A 455 6.55 -8.21 28.83
CA ILE A 455 6.64 -7.00 29.68
C ILE A 455 5.53 -7.01 30.73
N GLN A 456 5.92 -7.20 31.98
CA GLN A 456 5.00 -7.17 33.12
C GLN A 456 4.41 -5.76 33.31
N GLY A 457 3.09 -5.66 33.36
CA GLY A 457 2.38 -4.39 33.56
C GLY A 457 2.05 -3.63 32.27
N SER A 458 2.44 -4.14 31.11
CA SER A 458 2.10 -3.54 29.81
C SER A 458 0.58 -3.43 29.63
N ALA A 459 0.13 -2.40 28.89
CA ALA A 459 -1.28 -2.27 28.53
C ALA A 459 -1.72 -3.50 27.72
N ASN A 460 -2.47 -4.39 28.36
CA ASN A 460 -2.97 -5.61 27.73
C ASN A 460 -4.22 -5.30 26.91
N VAL A 461 -4.02 -4.56 25.81
CA VAL A 461 -5.11 -4.09 24.93
C VAL A 461 -5.05 -4.91 23.65
N SER A 462 -6.13 -5.64 23.42
CA SER A 462 -6.29 -6.56 22.32
C SER A 462 -6.89 -5.88 21.12
N LEU A 463 -6.12 -5.71 20.05
CA LEU A 463 -6.63 -5.09 18.84
C LEU A 463 -7.85 -5.87 18.28
N TYR A 464 -7.78 -7.20 18.31
CA TYR A 464 -8.89 -8.05 17.90
C TYR A 464 -10.02 -8.07 18.94
N HIS A 465 -9.76 -8.42 20.19
CA HIS A 465 -10.85 -8.64 21.14
C HIS A 465 -11.53 -7.32 21.58
N ASP A 466 -10.78 -6.26 21.82
CA ASP A 466 -11.31 -5.01 22.39
C ASP A 466 -11.95 -4.09 21.35
N PHE A 467 -11.62 -4.25 20.06
CA PHE A 467 -12.18 -3.42 18.98
C PHE A 467 -12.99 -4.20 17.96
N SER A 468 -12.55 -5.40 17.58
CA SER A 468 -13.25 -6.19 16.55
C SER A 468 -14.35 -7.04 17.19
N ALA A 469 -13.98 -7.95 18.10
CA ALA A 469 -14.93 -8.87 18.73
C ALA A 469 -15.96 -8.12 19.60
N LYS A 470 -15.50 -7.20 20.47
CA LYS A 470 -16.36 -6.41 21.36
C LYS A 470 -17.44 -5.63 20.62
N TYR A 471 -17.13 -5.05 19.46
CA TYR A 471 -18.06 -4.23 18.68
C TYR A 471 -18.59 -4.93 17.42
N ASN A 472 -18.33 -6.23 17.29
CA ASN A 472 -18.70 -7.06 16.14
C ASN A 472 -18.31 -6.41 14.78
N LYS A 473 -17.06 -5.94 14.69
CA LYS A 473 -16.49 -5.32 13.48
C LYS A 473 -15.60 -6.33 12.76
N PRO A 474 -15.74 -6.50 11.44
CA PRO A 474 -14.81 -7.32 10.68
C PRO A 474 -13.38 -6.80 10.81
N PHE A 475 -12.42 -7.72 10.79
CA PHE A 475 -11.01 -7.45 10.99
C PHE A 475 -10.19 -7.78 9.74
N LEU A 476 -9.28 -6.90 9.36
CA LEU A 476 -8.43 -7.04 8.18
C LEU A 476 -6.96 -6.77 8.53
N ILE A 477 -6.01 -7.56 8.02
CA ILE A 477 -4.64 -7.06 7.93
C ILE A 477 -4.57 -6.15 6.71
N SER A 478 -4.76 -4.86 6.94
CA SER A 478 -4.85 -3.87 5.87
C SER A 478 -3.54 -3.71 5.10
N GLU A 479 -2.42 -4.16 5.68
CA GLU A 479 -1.10 -4.06 5.08
C GLU A 479 -0.14 -5.08 5.68
N THR A 480 0.51 -5.87 4.81
CA THR A 480 1.47 -6.89 5.26
C THR A 480 2.44 -7.34 4.18
N SER A 481 3.61 -7.79 4.58
CA SER A 481 4.55 -8.57 3.77
C SER A 481 5.61 -9.18 4.70
N ALA A 482 6.53 -9.99 4.17
CA ALA A 482 7.78 -10.32 4.83
C ALA A 482 8.94 -9.76 3.99
N PRO A 483 9.43 -8.54 4.32
CA PRO A 483 10.38 -7.84 3.48
C PRO A 483 11.78 -8.45 3.56
N SER A 484 12.13 -9.21 2.52
CA SER A 484 13.42 -9.88 2.43
C SER A 484 14.52 -8.94 1.94
N ILE A 485 15.75 -9.24 2.31
CA ILE A 485 16.96 -8.51 1.96
C ILE A 485 17.77 -9.35 0.96
N GLY A 486 18.05 -8.78 -0.20
CA GLY A 486 18.99 -9.35 -1.16
C GLY A 486 20.41 -9.30 -0.61
N GLY A 487 21.00 -10.46 -0.30
CA GLY A 487 22.35 -10.55 0.26
C GLY A 487 22.42 -10.84 1.77
N SER A 488 21.30 -11.19 2.40
CA SER A 488 21.33 -11.75 3.77
C SER A 488 22.27 -12.97 3.84
N SER A 489 23.11 -13.01 4.88
CA SER A 489 24.18 -13.99 5.05
C SER A 489 23.82 -15.16 5.98
N ASN A 490 22.65 -15.12 6.61
CA ASN A 490 22.23 -16.13 7.59
C ASN A 490 21.59 -17.40 6.99
N GLY A 491 21.55 -17.50 5.66
CA GLY A 491 21.02 -18.66 4.94
C GLY A 491 19.49 -18.75 4.85
N VAL A 492 18.74 -17.80 5.41
CA VAL A 492 17.27 -17.76 5.26
C VAL A 492 16.94 -17.18 3.89
N SER A 493 16.37 -18.01 3.01
CA SER A 493 15.92 -17.57 1.69
C SER A 493 14.67 -16.68 1.78
N GLU A 494 14.48 -15.84 0.75
CA GLU A 494 13.24 -15.06 0.58
C GLU A 494 12.00 -15.97 0.64
N LEU A 495 12.04 -17.13 -0.04
CA LEU A 495 10.93 -18.07 -0.06
C LEU A 495 10.60 -18.57 1.36
N GLN A 496 11.60 -18.99 2.14
CA GLN A 496 11.37 -19.47 3.51
C GLN A 496 10.77 -18.38 4.40
N MET A 497 11.31 -17.16 4.32
CA MET A 497 10.83 -16.00 5.09
C MET A 497 9.37 -15.66 4.76
N LYS A 498 9.06 -15.49 3.47
CA LYS A 498 7.70 -15.15 3.03
C LYS A 498 6.73 -16.30 3.27
N GLN A 499 7.16 -17.55 3.07
CA GLN A 499 6.32 -18.73 3.28
C GLN A 499 5.86 -18.87 4.72
N ALA A 500 6.78 -18.72 5.67
CA ALA A 500 6.41 -18.78 7.08
C ALA A 500 5.48 -17.64 7.50
N TRP A 501 5.53 -16.49 6.81
CA TRP A 501 4.66 -15.37 7.09
C TRP A 501 3.27 -15.53 6.48
N TRP A 502 3.16 -15.78 5.16
CA TRP A 502 1.84 -15.90 4.53
C TRP A 502 1.05 -17.09 5.07
N GLN A 503 1.72 -18.13 5.57
CA GLN A 503 1.07 -19.26 6.25
C GLN A 503 0.40 -18.87 7.57
N GLN A 504 0.87 -17.81 8.22
CA GLN A 504 0.19 -17.26 9.40
C GLN A 504 -0.93 -16.29 9.00
N VAL A 505 -0.71 -15.50 7.95
CA VAL A 505 -1.66 -14.49 7.45
C VAL A 505 -2.89 -15.11 6.79
N TRP A 506 -2.73 -16.20 6.05
CA TRP A 506 -3.82 -16.98 5.48
C TRP A 506 -3.75 -18.43 5.95
N PRO A 507 -4.06 -18.71 7.22
CA PRO A 507 -3.89 -20.04 7.79
C PRO A 507 -4.82 -21.06 7.14
N SER A 508 -4.30 -22.27 6.94
CA SER A 508 -5.07 -23.44 6.55
C SER A 508 -5.57 -24.20 7.78
N ALA A 509 -6.57 -25.06 7.60
CA ALA A 509 -7.01 -26.00 8.63
C ALA A 509 -5.88 -26.93 9.12
N THR A 510 -4.81 -27.09 8.34
CA THR A 510 -3.69 -27.98 8.68
C THR A 510 -2.63 -27.29 9.52
N ASN A 511 -2.31 -26.03 9.24
CA ASN A 511 -1.23 -25.32 9.95
C ASN A 511 -1.72 -24.57 11.19
N ASP A 512 -2.99 -24.15 11.22
CA ASP A 512 -3.62 -23.52 12.39
C ASP A 512 -5.13 -23.83 12.44
N PRO A 513 -5.51 -25.05 12.88
CA PRO A 513 -6.91 -25.51 12.86
C PRO A 513 -7.87 -24.68 13.69
N ALA A 514 -7.37 -23.95 14.71
CA ALA A 514 -8.20 -23.16 15.60
C ALA A 514 -8.41 -21.72 15.12
N PHE A 515 -7.65 -21.25 14.11
CA PHE A 515 -7.64 -19.82 13.76
C PHE A 515 -9.00 -19.28 13.37
N ALA A 516 -9.75 -20.03 12.56
CA ALA A 516 -11.09 -19.63 12.14
C ALA A 516 -12.09 -19.52 13.30
N THR A 517 -11.96 -20.40 14.29
CA THR A 517 -12.81 -20.44 15.49
C THR A 517 -12.42 -19.33 16.47
N ASP A 518 -11.14 -19.06 16.62
CA ASP A 518 -10.62 -18.03 17.54
C ASP A 518 -10.81 -16.62 16.97
N PHE A 519 -10.77 -16.47 15.64
CA PHE A 519 -10.85 -15.20 14.94
C PHE A 519 -11.94 -15.18 13.84
N PRO A 520 -13.22 -15.42 14.17
CA PRO A 520 -14.31 -15.53 13.17
C PRO A 520 -14.57 -14.25 12.37
N LEU A 521 -14.19 -13.09 12.92
CA LEU A 521 -14.27 -11.79 12.24
C LEU A 521 -13.08 -11.47 11.33
N TYR A 522 -12.05 -12.33 11.26
CA TYR A 522 -10.90 -12.12 10.38
C TYR A 522 -11.26 -12.37 8.91
N LYS A 523 -11.02 -11.36 8.05
CA LYS A 523 -11.45 -11.37 6.65
C LYS A 523 -10.31 -11.40 5.64
N GLY A 524 -9.06 -11.57 6.09
CA GLY A 524 -7.90 -11.70 5.22
C GLY A 524 -6.92 -10.54 5.33
N ALA A 525 -6.10 -10.38 4.29
CA ALA A 525 -4.92 -9.52 4.34
C ALA A 525 -4.51 -8.91 3.00
N CYS A 526 -3.84 -7.76 3.04
CA CYS A 526 -3.33 -7.04 1.88
C CYS A 526 -1.82 -7.22 1.74
N TRP A 527 -1.36 -7.95 0.72
CA TRP A 527 0.07 -8.10 0.47
C TRP A 527 0.67 -6.81 -0.11
N PHE A 528 1.74 -6.31 0.49
CA PHE A 528 2.47 -5.12 0.06
C PHE A 528 3.41 -5.47 -1.10
N GLU A 529 2.97 -5.24 -2.34
CA GLU A 529 3.63 -5.63 -3.59
C GLU A 529 4.59 -4.54 -4.11
N VAL A 530 5.38 -3.94 -3.22
CA VAL A 530 6.27 -2.81 -3.52
C VAL A 530 7.68 -3.05 -2.97
N ASP A 531 8.69 -3.00 -3.83
CA ASP A 531 10.09 -3.02 -3.38
C ASP A 531 10.59 -1.60 -3.15
N LYS A 532 11.18 -1.35 -1.97
CA LYS A 532 11.65 -0.02 -1.56
C LYS A 532 12.93 -0.10 -0.74
N VAL A 533 13.62 1.03 -0.62
CA VAL A 533 14.64 1.22 0.41
C VAL A 533 13.94 1.63 1.69
N GLU A 534 14.31 0.98 2.79
CA GLU A 534 13.86 1.27 4.14
C GLU A 534 15.09 1.25 5.05
N GLU A 535 15.28 2.33 5.82
CA GLU A 535 16.43 2.47 6.74
C GLU A 535 17.80 2.27 6.06
N GLY A 536 17.91 2.70 4.79
CA GLY A 536 19.14 2.56 3.99
C GLY A 536 19.34 1.15 3.40
N GLN A 537 18.42 0.22 3.65
CA GLN A 537 18.48 -1.14 3.14
C GLN A 537 17.40 -1.37 2.08
N PHE A 538 17.80 -1.92 0.92
CA PHE A 538 16.82 -2.33 -0.09
C PHE A 538 16.10 -3.59 0.36
N ARG A 539 14.78 -3.52 0.44
CA ARG A 539 13.91 -4.60 0.89
C ARG A 539 12.91 -4.95 -0.22
N THR A 540 12.79 -6.26 -0.46
CA THR A 540 11.85 -6.85 -1.41
C THR A 540 10.59 -7.28 -0.67
N PHE A 541 9.57 -6.43 -0.64
CA PHE A 541 8.26 -6.78 -0.08
C PHE A 541 7.43 -7.56 -1.10
N SER A 542 7.60 -7.27 -2.39
CA SER A 542 6.82 -7.90 -3.46
C SER A 542 7.12 -9.39 -3.59
N LEU A 543 6.18 -10.17 -4.10
CA LEU A 543 6.45 -11.57 -4.42
C LEU A 543 7.36 -11.63 -5.66
N THR A 544 8.60 -12.10 -5.55
CA THR A 544 9.44 -12.34 -6.75
C THR A 544 8.90 -13.49 -7.59
N ALA A 545 9.34 -13.62 -8.85
CA ALA A 545 8.84 -14.65 -9.76
C ALA A 545 8.93 -16.09 -9.17
N ALA A 546 10.04 -16.40 -8.49
CA ALA A 546 10.22 -17.70 -7.84
C ALA A 546 9.23 -17.91 -6.67
N VAL A 547 9.01 -16.86 -5.87
CA VAL A 547 8.12 -16.89 -4.70
C VAL A 547 6.64 -16.90 -5.10
N ARG A 548 6.27 -16.17 -6.17
CA ARG A 548 4.90 -16.12 -6.71
C ARG A 548 4.34 -17.50 -7.00
N THR A 549 5.15 -18.40 -7.55
CA THR A 549 4.70 -19.77 -7.86
C THR A 549 4.31 -20.52 -6.58
N ALA A 550 5.14 -20.42 -5.54
CA ALA A 550 4.87 -21.07 -4.25
C ALA A 550 3.64 -20.45 -3.56
N PHE A 551 3.52 -19.12 -3.55
CA PHE A 551 2.38 -18.42 -3.00
C PHE A 551 1.08 -18.79 -3.74
N SER A 552 1.09 -18.79 -5.07
CA SER A 552 -0.06 -19.17 -5.90
C SER A 552 -0.52 -20.61 -5.62
N ASN A 553 0.42 -21.55 -5.52
CA ASN A 553 0.11 -22.94 -5.16
C ASN A 553 -0.52 -23.03 -3.76
N TYR A 554 -0.01 -22.24 -2.80
CA TYR A 554 -0.57 -22.18 -1.45
C TYR A 554 -2.01 -21.67 -1.45
N ILE A 555 -2.26 -20.51 -2.07
CA ILE A 555 -3.61 -19.93 -2.20
C ILE A 555 -4.57 -20.91 -2.89
N THR A 556 -4.14 -21.57 -3.97
CA THR A 556 -4.95 -22.59 -4.67
C THR A 556 -5.31 -23.77 -3.76
N SER A 557 -4.39 -24.18 -2.87
CA SER A 557 -4.64 -25.27 -1.93
C SER A 557 -5.71 -24.90 -0.89
N LEU A 558 -5.78 -23.63 -0.46
CA LEU A 558 -6.79 -23.13 0.47
C LEU A 558 -8.20 -23.06 -0.15
N VAL A 559 -8.28 -22.73 -1.45
CA VAL A 559 -9.57 -22.75 -2.17
C VAL A 559 -10.08 -24.19 -2.32
N SER A 560 -9.18 -25.13 -2.66
CA SER A 560 -9.53 -26.54 -2.88
C SER A 560 -10.01 -27.25 -1.60
N SER A 561 -9.58 -26.82 -0.41
CA SER A 561 -10.06 -27.40 0.86
C SER A 561 -11.49 -26.96 1.21
N LYS A 562 -11.98 -25.85 0.65
CA LYS A 562 -13.35 -25.35 0.86
C LYS A 562 -14.39 -26.22 0.17
N THR A 563 -14.12 -26.66 -1.06
CA THR A 563 -15.06 -27.50 -1.84
C THR A 563 -15.25 -28.91 -1.27
N VAL A 564 -14.31 -29.42 -0.46
CA VAL A 564 -14.42 -30.75 0.17
C VAL A 564 -15.28 -30.72 1.44
N THR A 565 -15.28 -29.60 2.17
CA THR A 565 -16.01 -29.46 3.45
C THR A 565 -17.46 -29.03 3.28
N GLU A 566 -17.83 -28.44 2.13
CA GLU A 566 -19.21 -28.05 1.79
C GLU A 566 -19.98 -29.09 0.96
N ALA A 567 -19.43 -30.31 0.77
CA ALA A 567 -20.20 -31.37 0.13
C ALA A 567 -21.47 -31.66 0.94
N PRO A 568 -22.68 -31.59 0.34
CA PRO A 568 -23.92 -31.77 1.09
C PRO A 568 -23.92 -33.18 1.66
N THR A 569 -24.06 -33.27 2.98
CA THR A 569 -24.45 -34.51 3.65
C THR A 569 -25.75 -34.98 2.99
N ARG A 570 -25.65 -36.10 2.28
CA ARG A 570 -26.80 -36.76 1.64
C ARG A 570 -27.74 -37.36 2.66
#